data_AF-A0A9P0VPA9-F1
#
_entry.id   AF-A0A9P0VPA9-F1
#
_cell.length_a   1.000
_cell.length_b   1.000
_cell.length_c   1.000
_cell.angle_alpha   90.00
_cell.angle_beta   90.00
_cell.angle_gamma   90.00
#
_symmetry.space_group_name_H-M   'P 1'
#
loop_
_entity.id
_entity.type
_entity.pdbx_description
1 polymer ?
#
loop_
_entity_poly.entity_id
_entity_poly.type
_entity_poly.pdbx_seq_one_letter_code
_entity_poly.pdbx_strand_id
1 'polypeptide(L)'
;MKTSQSLDINFDEFKYNILDMLQQYDRKEMFLKCLVSADICTLVFYGKSKIKSIVYLTVDLHMTNQKEIYEELIVALNNLQESNDRLKKQVTNLKKSTSEKDRQIQAMNSEISQLNDHFYTVSLVVYKDYGHKLLS
;
A
#
# COMPACT_ATOMS: atom_id res chain seq x y z
N MET A 1 8.05 35.98 4.06
CA MET A 1 8.14 35.03 2.93
C MET A 1 7.58 35.59 1.63
N LYS A 2 6.27 35.91 1.50
CA LYS A 2 5.68 36.41 0.24
C LYS A 2 6.41 37.63 -0.33
N THR A 3 6.61 38.67 0.48
CA THR A 3 7.30 39.91 0.10
C THR A 3 8.82 39.72 -0.04
N SER A 4 9.42 38.91 0.83
CA SER A 4 10.88 38.70 0.87
C SER A 4 11.41 37.80 -0.26
N GLN A 5 10.55 37.01 -0.89
CA GLN A 5 10.90 36.11 -2.00
C GLN A 5 10.10 36.41 -3.28
N SER A 6 9.41 37.56 -3.34
CA SER A 6 8.63 38.00 -4.50
C SER A 6 7.66 36.93 -5.04
N LEU A 7 7.01 36.20 -4.12
CA LEU A 7 6.06 35.14 -4.47
C LEU A 7 4.72 35.76 -4.91
N ASP A 8 4.34 35.58 -6.17
CA ASP A 8 3.05 36.03 -6.70
C ASP A 8 1.98 34.95 -6.61
N ILE A 9 1.74 34.45 -5.39
CA ILE A 9 0.79 33.37 -5.10
C ILE A 9 0.03 33.65 -3.80
N ASN A 10 -1.17 33.08 -3.68
CA ASN A 10 -1.93 33.08 -2.42
C ASN A 10 -1.55 31.88 -1.51
N PHE A 11 -2.14 31.81 -0.32
CA PHE A 11 -1.80 30.77 0.66
C PHE A 11 -2.20 29.36 0.23
N ASP A 12 -3.36 29.21 -0.41
CA ASP A 12 -3.84 27.91 -0.87
C ASP A 12 -2.97 27.38 -2.02
N GLU A 13 -2.62 28.25 -2.97
CA GLU A 13 -1.67 27.97 -4.04
C GLU A 13 -0.29 27.62 -3.51
N PHE A 14 0.15 28.26 -2.41
CA PHE A 14 1.44 27.98 -1.81
C PHE A 14 1.58 26.53 -1.34
N LYS A 15 0.51 25.96 -0.75
CA LYS A 15 0.49 24.54 -0.36
C LYS A 15 0.69 23.63 -1.57
N TYR A 16 -0.02 23.87 -2.66
CA TYR A 16 0.10 23.06 -3.87
C TYR A 16 1.48 23.21 -4.52
N ASN A 17 2.05 24.41 -4.51
CA ASN A 17 3.41 24.66 -5.01
C ASN A 17 4.46 23.86 -4.23
N ILE A 18 4.39 23.83 -2.89
CA ILE A 18 5.31 22.99 -2.10
C ILE A 18 5.15 21.51 -2.46
N LEU A 19 3.91 21.02 -2.56
CA LEU A 19 3.65 19.63 -2.91
C LEU A 19 4.21 19.27 -4.28
N ASP A 20 4.01 20.13 -5.29
CA ASP A 20 4.57 19.93 -6.62
C ASP A 20 6.10 19.93 -6.61
N MET A 21 6.73 20.87 -5.90
CA MET A 21 8.20 20.89 -5.74
C MET A 21 8.75 19.63 -5.04
N LEU A 22 8.03 19.11 -4.04
CA LEU A 22 8.40 17.83 -3.38
C LEU A 22 8.24 16.64 -4.34
N GLN A 23 7.21 16.63 -5.18
CA GLN A 23 7.04 15.61 -6.23
C GLN A 23 8.13 15.72 -7.31
N GLN A 24 8.53 16.93 -7.71
CA GLN A 24 9.67 17.14 -8.62
C GLN A 24 10.99 16.67 -8.00
N TYR A 25 11.18 16.83 -6.68
CA TYR A 25 12.33 16.25 -5.98
C TYR A 25 12.33 14.71 -6.02
N ASP A 26 11.18 14.09 -5.78
CA ASP A 26 11.04 12.63 -5.89
C ASP A 26 11.38 12.14 -7.31
N ARG A 27 10.89 12.86 -8.33
CA ARG A 27 11.18 12.65 -9.76
C ARG A 27 12.61 13.01 -10.20
N LYS A 28 13.46 13.54 -9.31
CA LYS A 28 14.84 14.01 -9.58
C LYS A 28 14.95 15.21 -10.53
N GLU A 29 13.86 15.96 -10.72
CA GLU A 29 13.81 17.18 -11.52
C GLU A 29 14.20 18.42 -10.70
N MET A 30 14.06 18.32 -9.38
CA MET A 30 14.41 19.38 -8.43
C MET A 30 15.36 18.88 -7.36
N PHE A 31 16.17 19.78 -6.82
CA PHE A 31 17.04 19.52 -5.68
C PHE A 31 16.50 20.20 -4.42
N LEU A 32 16.67 19.51 -3.31
CA LEU A 32 16.30 19.97 -1.97
C LEU A 32 17.54 19.97 -1.10
N LYS A 33 17.79 21.06 -0.38
CA LYS A 33 18.83 21.12 0.66
C LYS A 33 18.26 21.72 1.94
N CYS A 34 18.73 21.23 3.07
CA CYS A 34 18.42 21.74 4.39
C CYS A 34 19.66 22.47 4.92
N LEU A 35 19.55 23.77 5.16
CA LEU A 35 20.61 24.58 5.73
C LEU A 35 20.31 24.78 7.20
N VAL A 36 21.19 24.32 8.08
CA VAL A 36 21.00 24.42 9.53
C VAL A 36 22.03 25.40 10.09
N SER A 37 21.53 26.44 10.76
CA SER A 37 22.28 27.38 11.60
C SER A 37 21.82 27.22 13.06
N ALA A 38 22.49 27.89 14.01
CA ALA A 38 22.24 27.70 15.44
C ALA A 38 20.75 27.73 15.85
N ASP A 39 19.98 28.67 15.29
CA ASP A 39 18.56 28.86 15.67
C ASP A 39 17.58 28.78 14.48
N ILE A 40 18.10 28.58 13.26
CA ILE A 40 17.29 28.64 12.03
C ILE A 40 17.64 27.45 11.15
N CYS A 41 16.61 26.75 10.70
CA CYS A 41 16.71 25.77 9.65
C CYS A 41 15.99 26.30 8.41
N THR A 42 16.68 26.34 7.27
CA THR A 42 16.09 26.80 6.01
C THR A 42 16.10 25.67 5.01
N LEU A 43 14.92 25.26 4.59
CA LEU A 43 14.72 24.33 3.49
C LEU A 43 14.78 25.10 2.17
N VAL A 44 15.63 24.67 1.24
CA VAL A 44 15.86 25.37 -0.04
C VAL A 44 15.60 24.43 -1.20
N PHE A 45 14.62 24.81 -2.02
CA PHE A 45 14.28 24.18 -3.29
C PHE A 45 15.05 24.88 -4.42
N TYR A 46 15.82 24.13 -5.19
CA TYR A 46 16.67 24.69 -6.25
C TYR A 46 16.81 23.74 -7.45
N GLY A 47 17.01 24.30 -8.64
CA GLY A 47 17.36 23.58 -9.85
C GLY A 47 18.84 23.78 -10.19
N LYS A 48 19.48 22.77 -10.76
CA LYS A 48 20.85 22.88 -11.27
C LYS A 48 20.80 23.12 -12.78
N SER A 49 21.40 24.21 -13.24
CA SER A 49 21.71 24.42 -14.66
C SER A 49 23.20 24.19 -14.91
N LYS A 50 23.63 24.20 -16.18
CA LYS A 50 25.05 24.01 -16.57
C LYS A 50 25.97 25.10 -16.00
N ILE A 51 25.42 26.27 -15.68
CA ILE A 51 26.20 27.47 -15.36
C ILE A 51 25.99 27.90 -13.90
N LYS A 52 24.78 27.72 -13.36
CA LYS A 52 24.45 28.10 -11.98
C LYS A 52 23.26 27.32 -11.43
N SER A 53 23.18 27.25 -10.10
CA SER A 53 21.97 26.82 -9.41
C SER A 53 20.97 27.96 -9.31
N ILE A 54 19.69 27.68 -9.54
CA ILE A 54 18.59 28.64 -9.43
C ILE A 54 17.75 28.23 -8.23
N VAL A 55 17.58 29.12 -7.25
CA VAL A 55 16.72 28.90 -6.09
C VAL A 55 15.29 29.26 -6.46
N TYR A 56 14.36 28.34 -6.22
CA TYR A 56 12.93 28.52 -6.50
C TYR A 56 12.14 28.93 -5.26
N LEU A 57 12.48 28.36 -4.11
CA LEU A 57 11.79 28.64 -2.85
C LEU A 57 12.73 28.37 -1.67
N THR A 58 12.65 29.23 -0.66
CA THR A 58 13.24 28.96 0.66
C THR A 58 12.16 28.98 1.72
N VAL A 59 12.15 28.00 2.62
CA VAL A 59 11.18 27.90 3.71
C VAL A 59 11.95 27.79 5.01
N ASP A 60 11.76 28.77 5.90
CA ASP A 60 12.33 28.71 7.24
C ASP A 60 11.48 27.78 8.11
N LEU A 61 12.15 26.82 8.72
CA LEU A 61 11.61 25.80 9.60
C LEU A 61 12.04 26.13 11.03
N HIS A 62 11.08 26.02 11.94
CA HIS A 62 11.36 26.09 13.37
C HIS A 62 12.05 24.80 13.83
N MET A 63 13.02 24.92 14.74
CA MET A 63 13.62 23.74 15.35
C MET A 63 12.68 23.08 16.35
N THR A 64 12.39 21.81 16.10
CA THR A 64 11.51 21.02 16.97
C THR A 64 12.10 20.93 18.36
N ASN A 65 11.26 21.12 19.39
CA ASN A 65 11.66 20.90 20.77
C ASN A 65 11.33 19.48 21.24
N GLN A 66 11.85 19.10 22.41
CA GLN A 66 11.66 17.76 22.97
C GLN A 66 10.19 17.39 23.16
N LYS A 67 9.34 18.35 23.54
CA LYS A 67 7.90 18.13 23.75
C LYS A 67 7.21 17.79 22.43
N GLU A 68 7.43 18.59 21.38
CA GLU A 68 6.89 18.35 20.04
C GLU A 68 7.34 16.99 19.49
N ILE A 69 8.61 16.63 19.70
CA ILE A 69 9.13 15.32 19.28
C ILE A 69 8.37 14.18 19.97
N TYR A 70 8.11 14.28 21.27
CA TYR A 70 7.34 13.26 21.99
C TYR A 70 5.89 13.19 21.51
N GLU A 71 5.24 14.33 21.27
CA GLU A 71 3.87 14.39 20.77
C GLU A 71 3.75 13.72 19.39
N GLU A 72 4.64 14.05 18.45
CA GLU A 72 4.69 13.43 17.13
C GLU A 72 5.00 11.91 17.21
N LEU A 73 5.88 11.50 18.11
CA LEU A 73 6.18 10.09 18.33
C LEU A 73 4.96 9.32 18.85
N ILE A 74 4.20 9.89 19.78
CA ILE A 74 2.96 9.29 20.29
C ILE A 74 1.92 9.17 19.18
N VAL A 75 1.75 10.21 18.35
CA VAL A 75 0.85 10.17 17.19
C VAL A 75 1.26 9.06 16.21
N ALA A 76 2.56 8.98 15.88
CA ALA A 76 3.08 7.93 15.01
C ALA A 76 2.85 6.52 15.58
N LEU A 77 3.09 6.32 16.88
CA LEU A 77 2.84 5.04 17.57
C LEU A 77 1.36 4.65 17.52
N ASN A 78 0.46 5.60 17.78
CA ASN A 78 -0.98 5.36 17.71
C ASN A 78 -1.43 4.94 16.30
N ASN A 79 -0.94 5.64 15.26
CA ASN A 79 -1.24 5.31 13.87
C ASN A 79 -0.72 3.91 13.49
N LEU A 80 0.48 3.54 13.94
CA LEU A 80 1.04 2.21 13.71
C LEU A 80 0.23 1.13 14.43
N GLN A 81 -0.20 1.39 15.67
CA GLN A 81 -1.03 0.46 16.44
C GLN A 81 -2.39 0.24 15.76
N GLU A 82 -3.06 1.30 15.33
CA GLU A 82 -4.34 1.20 14.61
C GLU A 82 -4.20 0.41 13.30
N SER A 83 -3.15 0.69 12.52
CA SER A 83 -2.87 -0.04 11.29
C SER A 83 -2.62 -1.54 11.56
N ASN A 84 -1.86 -1.85 12.61
CA ASN A 84 -1.60 -3.23 13.02
C ASN A 84 -2.89 -3.97 13.42
N ASP A 85 -3.76 -3.33 14.19
CA ASP A 85 -5.03 -3.92 14.60
C ASP A 85 -5.98 -4.14 13.42
N ARG A 86 -6.03 -3.20 12.47
CA ARG A 86 -6.75 -3.37 11.20
C ARG A 86 -6.22 -4.56 10.40
N LEU A 87 -4.90 -4.66 10.25
CA LEU A 87 -4.26 -5.76 9.52
C LEU A 87 -4.50 -7.12 10.20
N LYS A 88 -4.41 -7.19 11.54
CA LYS A 88 -4.73 -8.41 12.29
C LYS A 88 -6.17 -8.88 12.05
N LYS A 89 -7.14 -7.96 12.02
CA LYS A 89 -8.55 -8.26 11.70
C LYS A 89 -8.67 -8.80 10.28
N GLN A 90 -8.03 -8.16 9.30
CA GLN A 90 -8.03 -8.62 7.91
C GLN A 90 -7.43 -10.02 7.78
N VAL A 91 -6.28 -10.28 8.39
CA VAL A 91 -5.63 -11.60 8.39
C VAL A 91 -6.54 -12.66 9.02
N THR A 92 -7.19 -12.34 10.14
CA THR A 92 -8.11 -13.26 10.81
C THR A 92 -9.30 -13.61 9.91
N ASN A 93 -9.86 -12.61 9.23
CA ASN A 93 -10.98 -12.83 8.31
C ASN A 93 -10.56 -13.65 7.08
N LEU A 94 -9.40 -13.36 6.50
CA LEU A 94 -8.85 -14.13 5.37
C LEU A 94 -8.57 -15.58 5.76
N LYS A 95 -8.02 -15.83 6.96
CA LYS A 95 -7.83 -17.18 7.48
C LYS A 95 -9.15 -17.93 7.60
N LYS A 96 -10.19 -17.32 8.19
CA LYS A 96 -11.53 -17.92 8.28
C LYS A 96 -12.11 -18.24 6.90
N SER A 97 -12.03 -17.30 5.96
CA SER A 97 -12.54 -17.49 4.60
C SER A 97 -11.80 -18.61 3.86
N THR A 98 -10.48 -18.69 4.02
CA THR A 98 -9.66 -19.75 3.43
C THR A 98 -10.04 -21.11 3.99
N SER A 99 -10.13 -21.24 5.31
CA SER A 99 -10.52 -22.52 5.94
C SER A 99 -11.93 -22.96 5.55
N GLU A 100 -12.87 -22.02 5.35
CA GLU A 100 -14.21 -22.35 4.88
C GLU A 100 -14.20 -22.83 3.43
N LYS A 101 -13.41 -22.18 2.56
CA LYS A 101 -13.22 -22.63 1.18
C LYS A 101 -12.54 -24.00 1.11
N ASP A 102 -11.55 -24.28 1.97
CA ASP A 102 -10.89 -25.59 2.03
C ASP A 102 -11.89 -26.71 2.38
N ARG A 103 -12.81 -26.46 3.33
CA ARG A 103 -13.89 -27.40 3.66
C ARG A 103 -14.83 -27.64 2.48
N GLN A 104 -15.20 -26.59 1.76
CA GLN A 104 -16.05 -26.71 0.58
C GLN A 104 -15.36 -27.53 -0.52
N ILE A 105 -14.06 -27.33 -0.74
CA ILE A 105 -13.26 -28.14 -1.68
C ILE A 105 -13.23 -29.61 -1.24
N GLN A 106 -13.01 -29.89 0.05
CA GLN A 106 -13.03 -31.25 0.58
C GLN A 106 -14.39 -31.93 0.37
N ALA A 107 -15.50 -31.21 0.62
CA ALA A 107 -16.85 -31.72 0.39
C ALA A 107 -17.08 -32.05 -1.10
N MET A 108 -16.75 -31.13 -2.00
CA MET A 108 -16.87 -31.34 -3.44
C MET A 108 -16.01 -32.53 -3.93
N ASN A 109 -14.78 -32.66 -3.44
CA ASN A 109 -13.91 -33.79 -3.79
C ASN A 109 -14.50 -35.14 -3.34
N SER A 110 -15.13 -35.18 -2.16
CA SER A 110 -15.84 -36.38 -1.68
C SER A 110 -17.02 -36.74 -2.59
N GLU A 111 -17.82 -35.75 -3.01
CA GLU A 111 -18.94 -35.95 -3.94
C GLU A 111 -18.46 -36.48 -5.29
N ILE A 112 -17.37 -35.92 -5.84
CA ILE A 112 -16.75 -36.40 -7.09
C ILE A 112 -16.30 -37.86 -6.95
N SER A 113 -15.68 -38.23 -5.83
CA SER A 113 -15.27 -39.61 -5.59
C SER A 113 -16.46 -40.56 -5.61
N GLN A 114 -17.55 -40.21 -4.91
CA GLN A 114 -18.76 -41.02 -4.86
C GLN A 114 -19.42 -41.16 -6.24
N LEU A 115 -19.47 -40.08 -7.02
CA LEU A 115 -20.01 -40.11 -8.38
C LEU A 115 -19.17 -40.98 -9.31
N ASN A 116 -17.83 -40.91 -9.21
CA ASN A 116 -16.94 -41.77 -9.98
C ASN A 116 -17.16 -43.25 -9.63
N ASP A 117 -17.24 -43.59 -8.34
CA ASP A 117 -17.48 -44.96 -7.89
C ASP A 117 -18.83 -45.49 -8.42
N HIS A 118 -19.87 -44.65 -8.40
CA HIS A 118 -21.17 -44.99 -8.95
C HIS A 118 -21.10 -45.22 -10.48
N PHE A 119 -20.43 -44.32 -11.21
CA PHE A 119 -20.27 -44.42 -12.66
C PHE A 119 -19.57 -45.73 -13.08
N TYR A 120 -18.47 -46.09 -12.42
CA TYR A 120 -17.77 -47.35 -12.71
C TYR A 120 -18.61 -48.58 -12.36
N THR A 121 -19.33 -48.54 -11.24
CA THR A 121 -20.20 -49.64 -10.81
C THR A 121 -21.32 -49.88 -11.84
N VAL A 122 -22.01 -48.82 -12.27
CA VAL A 122 -23.06 -48.90 -13.28
C VAL A 122 -22.50 -49.38 -14.61
N SER A 123 -21.35 -48.85 -15.03
CA SER A 123 -20.70 -49.26 -16.28
C SER A 123 -20.39 -50.76 -16.29
N LEU A 124 -19.84 -51.29 -15.20
CA LEU A 124 -19.55 -52.73 -15.04
C LEU A 124 -20.80 -53.61 -15.13
N VAL A 125 -21.91 -53.18 -14.51
CA VAL A 125 -23.20 -53.88 -14.60
C VAL A 125 -23.69 -53.92 -16.04
N VAL A 126 -23.67 -52.77 -16.72
CA VAL A 126 -24.07 -52.67 -18.13
C VAL A 126 -23.23 -53.58 -19.02
N TYR A 127 -21.90 -53.59 -18.88
CA TYR A 127 -21.03 -54.48 -19.64
C TYR A 127 -21.34 -55.96 -19.41
N LYS A 128 -21.62 -56.38 -18.17
CA LYS A 128 -21.99 -57.77 -17.85
C LYS A 128 -23.33 -58.16 -18.47
N ASP A 129 -24.33 -57.27 -18.41
CA ASP A 129 -25.66 -57.53 -18.97
C ASP A 129 -25.64 -57.64 -20.50
N TYR A 130 -24.87 -56.79 -21.19
CA TYR A 130 -24.70 -56.90 -22.65
C TYR A 130 -23.89 -58.14 -23.05
N GLY A 131 -22.88 -58.53 -22.27
CA GLY A 131 -22.12 -59.76 -22.50
C GLY A 131 -22.98 -61.01 -22.40
N HIS A 132 -23.90 -61.07 -21.43
CA HIS A 132 -24.83 -62.19 -21.28
C HIS A 132 -25.86 -62.28 -22.42
N LYS A 133 -26.36 -61.15 -22.94
CA LYS A 133 -27.30 -61.13 -24.07
C LYS A 133 -26.70 -61.53 -25.42
N LEU A 134 -25.39 -61.40 -25.61
CA LEU A 134 -24.71 -61.81 -26.84
C LEU A 134 -24.37 -63.31 -26.88
N LEU A 135 -24.44 -63.99 -25.73
CA LEU A 135 -24.13 -65.41 -25.56
C LEU A 135 -25.38 -66.30 -25.43
N SER A 136 -26.58 -65.70 -25.43
CA SER A 136 -27.89 -66.38 -25.43
C SER A 136 -28.55 -66.32 -26.80
#